data_AF-M7W4K2-F1
#
_entry.id   AF-M7W4K2-F1
#
_cell.length_a   1.000
_cell.length_b   1.000
_cell.length_c   1.000
_cell.angle_alpha   90.00
_cell.angle_beta   90.00
_cell.angle_gamma   90.00
#
_symmetry.space_group_name_H-M   'P 1'
#
loop_
_entity.id
_entity.type
_entity.pdbx_description
1 polymer ?
#
loop_
_entity_poly.entity_id
_entity_poly.type
_entity_poly.pdbx_seq_one_letter_code
_entity_poly.pdbx_strand_id
1 'polypeptide(L)'
;MNGIATTERKKRSRKAAFYATEKPVISSNNEVVFNCQAVLPPCSITYLLDTNGSVEIGSSGRGDNFDGIQDIELIKHEYQPSKRYEIGISQTIGKNDRMQDTANVLGELFPNIDIIGIFDGHNGEEAARYCLISMKNEFNCLNPKDCEHQLPQIFESIHNNISSQTISGTTASICIIRSDDVVLAHVGDSPIYFYENGHLTRMTQNHSATFEKERIIASGGKVINIKGVDRVNGQINLSRSLGDKLLQPPLTYKPDISIHSLSMKYIVIVTDGVTDSLSFNRDSEMEIILSQPLSPDQIAATIRNNAFINGSVDNISVIVIQII
;
A
#
# COMPACT_ATOMS: atom_id res chain seq x y z
N MET A 1 -56.12 5.93 -29.26
CA MET A 1 -55.23 6.72 -28.39
C MET A 1 -54.46 5.76 -27.51
N ASN A 2 -53.28 5.29 -27.96
CA ASN A 2 -52.39 4.44 -27.17
C ASN A 2 -51.06 5.18 -27.03
N GLY A 3 -50.80 5.73 -25.84
CA GLY A 3 -49.57 6.44 -25.51
C GLY A 3 -48.44 5.46 -25.25
N ILE A 4 -47.38 5.54 -26.05
CA ILE A 4 -46.11 4.85 -25.83
C ILE A 4 -45.33 5.69 -24.83
N ALA A 5 -45.17 5.18 -23.61
CA ALA A 5 -44.31 5.80 -22.60
C ALA A 5 -42.84 5.50 -22.93
N THR A 6 -42.13 6.47 -23.52
CA THR A 6 -40.68 6.46 -23.64
C THR A 6 -40.06 6.75 -22.27
N THR A 7 -39.45 5.75 -21.65
CA THR A 7 -38.63 5.91 -20.46
C THR A 7 -37.30 6.58 -20.83
N GLU A 8 -37.23 7.90 -20.68
CA GLU A 8 -35.97 8.62 -20.72
C GLU A 8 -35.06 8.13 -19.58
N ARG A 9 -34.00 7.39 -19.93
CA ARG A 9 -32.85 7.19 -19.05
C ARG A 9 -32.24 8.56 -18.77
N LYS A 10 -32.52 9.12 -17.58
CA LYS A 10 -31.77 10.25 -17.02
C LYS A 10 -30.28 9.91 -17.07
N LYS A 11 -29.54 10.53 -18.00
CA LYS A 11 -28.08 10.64 -17.92
C LYS A 11 -27.77 11.27 -16.58
N ARG A 12 -27.29 10.48 -15.61
CA ARG A 12 -26.67 11.01 -14.38
C ARG A 12 -25.53 11.92 -14.85
N SER A 13 -25.67 13.22 -14.65
CA SER A 13 -24.56 14.14 -14.84
C SER A 13 -23.47 13.71 -13.86
N ARG A 14 -22.28 13.40 -14.38
CA ARG A 14 -21.07 13.23 -13.57
C ARG A 14 -20.81 14.58 -12.92
N LYS A 15 -21.32 14.80 -11.71
CA LYS A 15 -20.87 15.92 -10.88
C LYS A 15 -19.42 15.61 -10.53
N ALA A 16 -18.50 16.42 -11.06
CA ALA A 16 -17.14 16.45 -10.56
C ALA A 16 -17.21 16.90 -9.09
N ALA A 17 -16.75 16.05 -8.17
CA ALA A 17 -16.59 16.43 -6.78
C ALA A 17 -15.45 17.46 -6.70
N PHE A 18 -15.74 18.60 -6.10
CA PHE A 18 -14.80 19.72 -5.94
C PHE A 18 -13.95 19.48 -4.69
N TYR A 19 -12.65 19.25 -4.87
CA TYR A 19 -11.69 19.11 -3.76
C TYR A 19 -10.82 20.36 -3.71
N ALA A 20 -11.17 21.33 -2.86
CA ALA A 20 -10.42 22.57 -2.69
C ALA A 20 -9.82 22.66 -1.27
N THR A 21 -8.64 22.09 -1.07
CA THR A 21 -7.63 22.56 -0.13
C THR A 21 -6.24 22.38 -0.77
N GLU A 22 -5.33 23.30 -0.45
CA GLU A 22 -4.02 23.49 -1.09
C GLU A 22 -3.17 22.20 -1.03
N LYS A 23 -2.60 21.75 -2.17
CA LYS A 23 -1.91 20.45 -2.25
C LYS A 23 -0.40 20.62 -2.38
N PRO A 24 0.43 20.03 -1.52
CA PRO A 24 1.87 20.12 -1.65
C PRO A 24 2.36 19.56 -3.00
N VAL A 25 3.19 20.32 -3.73
CA VAL A 25 3.84 20.02 -5.02
C VAL A 25 5.29 20.48 -4.92
N ILE A 26 6.23 19.72 -5.48
CA ILE A 26 7.65 20.13 -5.48
C ILE A 26 7.86 21.18 -6.57
N SER A 27 8.32 22.37 -6.18
CA SER A 27 8.67 23.45 -7.09
C SER A 27 9.97 23.15 -7.83
N SER A 28 10.29 23.97 -8.84
CA SER A 28 11.58 23.91 -9.54
C SER A 28 12.80 24.13 -8.63
N ASN A 29 12.59 24.64 -7.42
CA ASN A 29 13.63 24.91 -6.43
C ASN A 29 13.69 23.84 -5.34
N ASN A 30 13.03 22.69 -5.52
CA ASN A 30 12.91 21.61 -4.53
C ASN A 30 12.20 22.02 -3.23
N GLU A 31 11.36 23.05 -3.28
CA GLU A 31 10.49 23.43 -2.17
C GLU A 31 9.13 22.77 -2.33
N VAL A 32 8.52 22.31 -1.23
CA VAL A 32 7.12 21.89 -1.26
C VAL A 32 6.23 23.13 -1.23
N VAL A 33 5.56 23.38 -2.35
CA VAL A 33 4.62 24.47 -2.59
C VAL A 33 3.22 23.90 -2.68
N PHE A 34 2.27 24.45 -1.93
CA PHE A 34 0.91 23.96 -1.99
C PHE A 34 0.19 24.50 -3.26
N ASN A 35 0.04 23.67 -4.31
CA ASN A 35 -0.62 23.93 -5.59
C ASN A 35 -1.98 23.19 -5.69
N CYS A 36 -2.97 23.82 -6.33
CA CYS A 36 -4.37 23.38 -6.37
C CYS A 36 -4.75 22.48 -7.58
N GLN A 37 -3.79 21.91 -8.31
CA GLN A 37 -4.06 21.39 -9.66
C GLN A 37 -4.50 19.92 -9.78
N ALA A 38 -4.16 19.03 -8.84
CA ALA A 38 -4.57 17.63 -8.98
C ALA A 38 -6.06 17.46 -8.67
N VAL A 39 -6.84 16.84 -9.54
CA VAL A 39 -8.21 16.40 -9.20
C VAL A 39 -8.16 14.88 -9.07
N LEU A 40 -8.25 14.38 -7.84
CA LEU A 40 -8.25 12.95 -7.58
C LEU A 40 -9.63 12.35 -7.91
N PRO A 41 -9.69 11.07 -8.30
CA PRO A 41 -10.95 10.35 -8.47
C PRO A 41 -11.70 10.18 -7.12
N PRO A 42 -13.00 9.82 -7.17
CA PRO A 42 -13.68 9.14 -6.07
C PRO A 42 -12.85 7.99 -5.47
N CYS A 43 -13.12 7.57 -4.23
CA CYS A 43 -12.31 6.55 -3.54
C CYS A 43 -10.84 6.97 -3.34
N SER A 44 -10.63 8.23 -2.93
CA SER A 44 -9.33 8.76 -2.51
C SER A 44 -9.41 9.24 -1.08
N ILE A 45 -8.47 8.83 -0.24
CA ILE A 45 -8.57 9.08 1.19
C ILE A 45 -7.22 9.25 1.88
N THR A 46 -7.20 10.05 2.94
CA THR A 46 -6.01 10.28 3.77
C THR A 46 -6.41 10.31 5.23
N TYR A 47 -5.65 9.59 6.06
CA TYR A 47 -5.83 9.50 7.50
C TYR A 47 -4.53 9.84 8.22
N LEU A 48 -4.68 10.49 9.37
CA LEU A 48 -3.69 10.50 10.43
C LEU A 48 -4.21 9.62 11.57
N LEU A 49 -3.43 8.60 11.93
CA LEU A 49 -3.62 7.82 13.15
C LEU A 49 -2.68 8.41 14.19
N ASP A 50 -3.25 9.03 15.23
CA ASP A 50 -2.46 9.61 16.31
C ASP A 50 -2.20 8.60 17.44
N THR A 51 -1.32 8.98 18.36
CA THR A 51 -0.93 8.15 19.51
C THR A 51 -1.99 8.06 20.61
N ASN A 52 -3.02 8.91 20.56
CA ASN A 52 -4.15 8.90 21.49
C ASN A 52 -5.27 7.94 21.06
N GLY A 53 -5.10 7.24 19.93
CA GLY A 53 -6.12 6.35 19.37
C GLY A 53 -7.17 7.09 18.54
N SER A 54 -6.93 8.36 18.21
CA SER A 54 -7.79 9.13 17.34
C SER A 54 -7.46 8.87 15.87
N VAL A 55 -8.51 8.84 15.06
CA VAL A 55 -8.41 8.74 13.60
C VAL A 55 -8.91 10.06 13.05
N GLU A 56 -7.98 10.88 12.57
CA GLU A 56 -8.30 12.16 11.96
C GLU A 56 -8.29 12.02 10.44
N ILE A 57 -9.34 12.52 9.78
CA ILE A 57 -9.34 12.65 8.33
C ILE A 57 -8.38 13.79 7.98
N GLY A 58 -7.34 13.48 7.21
CA GLY A 58 -6.33 14.46 6.81
C GLY A 58 -6.96 15.65 6.07
N SER A 59 -6.40 16.84 6.29
CA SER A 59 -6.90 18.12 5.77
C SER A 59 -6.93 18.25 4.22
N SER A 60 -6.34 17.28 3.50
CA SER A 60 -6.14 17.32 2.05
C SER A 60 -7.23 16.65 1.19
N GLY A 61 -8.42 16.34 1.70
CA GLY A 61 -9.49 15.83 0.84
C GLY A 61 -10.81 15.54 1.55
N ARG A 62 -11.75 16.49 1.49
CA ARG A 62 -13.17 16.14 1.59
C ARG A 62 -13.61 15.57 0.26
N GLY A 63 -13.49 14.26 0.13
CA GLY A 63 -14.07 13.51 -0.97
C GLY A 63 -15.44 13.01 -0.66
N ASP A 64 -16.42 13.64 -1.28
CA ASP A 64 -17.67 12.95 -1.58
C ASP A 64 -17.32 11.74 -2.47
N ASN A 65 -17.16 10.58 -1.83
CA ASN A 65 -17.53 9.21 -2.27
C ASN A 65 -16.78 8.14 -1.44
N PHE A 66 -16.86 8.25 -0.11
CA PHE A 66 -17.07 7.11 0.79
C PHE A 66 -18.38 7.49 1.50
N ASP A 67 -19.44 6.72 1.26
CA ASP A 67 -20.82 7.13 1.53
C ASP A 67 -21.15 7.04 3.04
N GLY A 68 -20.53 7.87 3.88
CA GLY A 68 -21.08 8.29 5.17
C GLY A 68 -20.24 8.04 6.43
N ILE A 69 -20.81 8.42 7.58
CA ILE A 69 -20.30 8.19 8.95
C ILE A 69 -19.93 6.72 9.21
N GLN A 70 -20.53 5.80 8.45
CA GLN A 70 -20.30 4.35 8.51
C GLN A 70 -18.88 3.94 8.09
N ASP A 71 -18.22 4.68 7.19
CA ASP A 71 -16.87 4.34 6.71
C ASP A 71 -15.78 4.78 7.69
N ILE A 72 -15.99 5.89 8.40
CA ILE A 72 -15.14 6.27 9.54
C ILE A 72 -15.27 5.23 10.65
N GLU A 73 -16.48 4.70 10.89
CA GLU A 73 -16.68 3.62 11.85
C GLU A 73 -16.01 2.32 11.39
N LEU A 74 -16.12 1.93 10.13
CA LEU A 74 -15.43 0.76 9.54
C LEU A 74 -13.91 0.89 9.69
N ILE A 75 -13.36 2.06 9.37
CA ILE A 75 -11.91 2.30 9.43
C ILE A 75 -11.40 2.40 10.86
N LYS A 76 -12.22 2.91 11.79
CA LYS A 76 -11.98 2.81 13.24
C LYS A 76 -12.05 1.37 13.77
N HIS A 77 -12.78 0.48 13.09
CA HIS A 77 -12.84 -0.94 13.45
C HIS A 77 -11.68 -1.73 12.82
N GLU A 78 -11.16 -1.28 11.68
CA GLU A 78 -10.11 -1.96 10.91
C GLU A 78 -8.69 -1.56 11.35
N TYR A 79 -8.45 -0.28 11.67
CA TYR A 79 -7.18 0.19 12.20
C TYR A 79 -7.20 0.26 13.73
N GLN A 80 -6.17 -0.33 14.35
CA GLN A 80 -5.84 -0.11 15.75
C GLN A 80 -4.64 0.85 15.76
N PRO A 81 -4.81 2.15 16.09
CA PRO A 81 -3.70 3.09 16.10
C PRO A 81 -2.57 2.66 17.04
N SER A 82 -1.32 2.94 16.66
CA SER A 82 -0.18 2.75 17.56
C SER A 82 -0.24 3.78 18.68
N LYS A 83 0.07 3.38 19.91
CA LYS A 83 0.30 4.33 21.01
C LYS A 83 1.68 4.97 21.00
N ARG A 84 2.56 4.54 20.07
CA ARG A 84 3.97 4.94 20.01
C ARG A 84 4.27 5.86 18.85
N TYR A 85 3.56 5.71 17.74
CA TYR A 85 3.89 6.37 16.48
C TYR A 85 2.68 7.04 15.85
N GLU A 86 2.89 8.23 15.31
CA GLU A 86 1.94 8.84 14.37
C GLU A 86 2.09 8.18 13.00
N ILE A 87 0.95 7.81 12.39
CA ILE A 87 0.93 7.07 11.13
C ILE A 87 0.02 7.78 10.14
N GLY A 88 0.59 8.21 9.03
CA GLY A 88 -0.13 8.75 7.88
C GLY A 88 -0.44 7.65 6.88
N ILE A 89 -1.70 7.51 6.47
CA ILE A 89 -2.13 6.58 5.42
C ILE A 89 -2.82 7.36 4.33
N SER A 90 -2.50 7.08 3.07
CA SER A 90 -3.00 7.82 1.93
C SER A 90 -3.20 6.89 0.74
N GLN A 91 -4.44 6.77 0.28
CA GLN A 91 -4.81 5.86 -0.80
C GLN A 91 -5.64 6.56 -1.89
N THR A 92 -5.57 6.09 -3.12
CA THR A 92 -6.47 6.47 -4.21
C THR A 92 -6.62 5.33 -5.21
N ILE A 93 -7.83 5.17 -5.73
CA ILE A 93 -8.11 4.27 -6.86
C ILE A 93 -7.35 4.68 -8.13
N GLY A 94 -6.86 5.92 -8.22
CA GLY A 94 -6.09 6.40 -9.37
C GLY A 94 -6.90 6.38 -10.67
N LYS A 95 -6.38 5.75 -11.74
CA LYS A 95 -7.08 5.65 -13.03
C LYS A 95 -7.78 4.31 -13.24
N ASN A 96 -7.73 3.43 -12.25
CA ASN A 96 -8.38 2.12 -12.30
C ASN A 96 -9.89 2.20 -12.09
N ASP A 97 -10.56 1.12 -12.46
CA ASP A 97 -12.00 0.95 -12.27
C ASP A 97 -12.35 0.35 -10.88
N ARG A 98 -11.36 -0.17 -10.15
CA ARG A 98 -11.50 -0.77 -8.82
C ARG A 98 -10.34 -0.38 -7.91
N MET A 99 -10.62 -0.27 -6.62
CA MET A 99 -9.61 -0.11 -5.57
C MET A 99 -9.31 -1.50 -5.00
N GLN A 100 -8.13 -2.02 -5.30
CA GLN A 100 -7.69 -3.36 -4.91
C GLN A 100 -6.58 -3.32 -3.86
N ASP A 101 -5.93 -2.18 -3.67
CA ASP A 101 -5.00 -1.96 -2.57
C ASP A 101 -5.72 -1.89 -1.23
N THR A 102 -5.06 -2.37 -0.17
CA THR A 102 -5.45 -2.08 1.19
C THR A 102 -4.23 -1.94 2.11
N ALA A 103 -4.46 -1.46 3.31
CA ALA A 103 -3.44 -1.25 4.33
C ALA A 103 -3.97 -1.72 5.68
N ASN A 104 -3.08 -2.07 6.59
CA ASN A 104 -3.43 -2.48 7.95
C ASN A 104 -2.48 -1.84 8.97
N VAL A 105 -3.02 -1.48 10.12
CA VAL A 105 -2.29 -0.95 11.29
C VAL A 105 -2.85 -1.65 12.52
N LEU A 106 -2.02 -2.47 13.14
CA LEU A 106 -2.29 -3.17 14.39
C LEU A 106 -1.34 -2.64 15.45
N GLY A 107 -1.72 -1.51 16.02
CA GLY A 107 -1.05 -0.89 17.14
C GLY A 107 -1.19 -1.72 18.41
N GLU A 108 -0.07 -1.96 19.07
CA GLU A 108 0.01 -2.74 20.31
C GLU A 108 -0.69 -4.12 20.25
N LEU A 109 -0.58 -4.83 19.13
CA LEU A 109 -1.07 -6.22 19.07
C LEU A 109 -0.45 -7.06 20.18
N PHE A 110 0.82 -6.75 20.50
CA PHE A 110 1.48 -7.13 21.74
C PHE A 110 2.00 -5.87 22.44
N PRO A 111 2.28 -5.92 23.76
CA PRO A 111 2.83 -4.77 24.47
C PRO A 111 4.07 -4.20 23.76
N ASN A 112 4.02 -2.93 23.37
CA ASN A 112 5.07 -2.20 22.64
C ASN A 112 5.45 -2.80 21.28
N ILE A 113 4.52 -3.45 20.59
CA ILE A 113 4.77 -4.04 19.26
C ILE A 113 3.62 -3.71 18.32
N ASP A 114 3.97 -3.06 17.22
CA ASP A 114 3.03 -2.64 16.19
C ASP A 114 3.28 -3.46 14.92
N ILE A 115 2.20 -3.86 14.24
CA ILE A 115 2.27 -4.55 12.95
C ILE A 115 1.55 -3.70 11.92
N ILE A 116 2.27 -3.30 10.88
CA ILE A 116 1.77 -2.39 9.85
C ILE A 116 2.06 -3.01 8.50
N GLY A 117 1.09 -3.02 7.59
CA GLY A 117 1.27 -3.63 6.28
C GLY A 117 0.51 -2.92 5.17
N ILE A 118 1.05 -3.02 3.95
CA ILE A 118 0.37 -2.66 2.71
C ILE A 118 0.21 -3.91 1.85
N PHE A 119 -0.90 -4.00 1.13
CA PHE A 119 -1.25 -5.12 0.27
C PHE A 119 -1.80 -4.57 -1.04
N ASP A 120 -1.07 -4.80 -2.13
CA ASP A 120 -1.45 -4.42 -3.49
C ASP A 120 -2.16 -5.61 -4.13
N GLY A 121 -3.43 -5.47 -4.48
CA GLY A 121 -4.29 -6.57 -4.92
C GLY A 121 -4.41 -6.64 -6.44
N HIS A 122 -4.33 -7.84 -7.01
CA HIS A 122 -4.50 -8.04 -8.45
C HIS A 122 -5.42 -9.21 -8.79
N ASN A 123 -6.04 -9.16 -9.98
CA ASN A 123 -7.11 -10.08 -10.42
C ASN A 123 -8.34 -10.11 -9.49
N GLY A 124 -8.58 -9.04 -8.73
CA GLY A 124 -9.60 -8.93 -7.69
C GLY A 124 -9.04 -8.30 -6.41
N GLU A 125 -9.91 -7.83 -5.53
CA GLU A 125 -9.54 -7.22 -4.23
C GLU A 125 -9.54 -8.24 -3.07
N GLU A 126 -10.01 -9.46 -3.32
CA GLU A 126 -10.35 -10.42 -2.25
C GLU A 126 -9.13 -10.92 -1.49
N ALA A 127 -7.99 -11.11 -2.16
CA ALA A 127 -6.73 -11.52 -1.53
C ALA A 127 -6.20 -10.43 -0.58
N ALA A 128 -6.11 -9.19 -1.07
CA ALA A 128 -5.69 -8.03 -0.27
C ALA A 128 -6.64 -7.81 0.93
N ARG A 129 -7.96 -7.87 0.69
CA ARG A 129 -8.97 -7.74 1.75
C ARG A 129 -8.92 -8.89 2.77
N TYR A 130 -8.57 -10.11 2.35
CA TYR A 130 -8.34 -11.20 3.29
C TYR A 130 -7.17 -10.87 4.23
N CYS A 131 -6.05 -10.33 3.72
CA CYS A 131 -4.93 -9.90 4.55
C CYS A 131 -5.39 -8.87 5.59
N LEU A 132 -6.09 -7.80 5.17
CA LEU A 132 -6.63 -6.80 6.11
C LEU A 132 -7.38 -7.41 7.30
N ILE A 133 -8.29 -8.36 7.03
CA ILE A 133 -9.19 -8.94 8.05
C ILE A 133 -8.49 -10.01 8.91
N SER A 134 -7.63 -10.83 8.29
CA SER A 134 -7.03 -12.00 8.93
C SER A 134 -5.77 -11.70 9.72
N MET A 135 -5.03 -10.63 9.38
CA MET A 135 -3.72 -10.29 9.95
C MET A 135 -3.72 -10.34 11.49
N LYS A 136 -4.73 -9.76 12.14
CA LYS A 136 -4.83 -9.82 13.61
C LYS A 136 -4.83 -11.26 14.13
N ASN A 137 -5.63 -12.13 13.52
CA ASN A 137 -5.77 -13.51 13.96
C ASN A 137 -4.53 -14.36 13.63
N GLU A 138 -3.96 -14.19 12.45
CA GLU A 138 -2.76 -14.92 12.00
C GLU A 138 -1.54 -14.56 12.86
N PHE A 139 -1.47 -13.33 13.34
CA PHE A 139 -0.37 -12.85 14.19
C PHE A 139 -0.64 -12.96 15.70
N ASN A 140 -1.84 -13.38 16.15
CA ASN A 140 -2.14 -13.48 17.60
C ASN A 140 -1.24 -14.49 18.34
N CYS A 141 -0.75 -15.52 17.65
CA CYS A 141 0.11 -16.57 18.22
C CYS A 141 1.61 -16.33 17.96
N LEU A 142 1.96 -15.17 17.40
CA LEU A 142 3.33 -14.77 17.17
C LEU A 142 4.05 -14.66 18.53
N ASN A 143 5.23 -15.24 18.65
CA ASN A 143 6.19 -14.86 19.68
C ASN A 143 6.90 -13.60 19.18
N PRO A 144 6.61 -12.42 19.72
CA PRO A 144 7.11 -11.20 19.11
C PRO A 144 8.62 -11.02 19.25
N LYS A 145 9.25 -11.72 20.20
CA LYS A 145 10.70 -11.68 20.40
C LYS A 145 11.47 -12.49 19.35
N ASP A 146 10.79 -13.38 18.63
CA ASP A 146 11.39 -14.30 17.66
C ASP A 146 10.39 -14.61 16.53
N CYS A 147 9.82 -13.53 15.99
CA CYS A 147 8.73 -13.62 15.02
C CYS A 147 9.23 -13.99 13.62
N GLU A 148 10.48 -13.64 13.31
CA GLU A 148 11.16 -13.90 12.04
C GLU A 148 11.14 -15.37 11.64
N HIS A 149 11.26 -16.29 12.60
CA HIS A 149 11.24 -17.73 12.33
C HIS A 149 9.83 -18.28 12.10
N GLN A 150 8.80 -17.58 12.58
CA GLN A 150 7.39 -17.97 12.40
C GLN A 150 6.77 -17.36 11.14
N LEU A 151 7.32 -16.25 10.64
CA LEU A 151 6.81 -15.53 9.47
C LEU A 151 6.64 -16.40 8.21
N PRO A 152 7.56 -17.32 7.84
CA PRO A 152 7.34 -18.20 6.68
C PRO A 152 6.08 -19.08 6.82
N GLN A 153 5.80 -19.56 8.02
CA GLN A 153 4.63 -20.39 8.32
C GLN A 153 3.34 -19.56 8.35
N ILE A 154 3.42 -18.32 8.85
CA ILE A 154 2.30 -17.37 8.80
C ILE A 154 1.96 -17.02 7.35
N PHE A 155 2.95 -16.71 6.52
CA PHE A 155 2.73 -16.44 5.09
C PHE A 155 2.15 -17.67 4.37
N GLU A 156 2.60 -18.89 4.71
CA GLU A 156 2.00 -20.13 4.18
C GLU A 156 0.54 -20.29 4.62
N SER A 157 0.21 -20.04 5.89
CA SER A 157 -1.16 -20.08 6.42
C SER A 157 -2.08 -19.11 5.66
N ILE A 158 -1.68 -17.83 5.61
CA ILE A 158 -2.41 -16.77 4.89
C ILE A 158 -2.58 -17.16 3.42
N HIS A 159 -1.51 -17.60 2.78
CA HIS A 159 -1.50 -18.02 1.39
C HIS A 159 -2.51 -19.15 1.12
N ASN A 160 -2.51 -20.19 1.95
CA ASN A 160 -3.42 -21.34 1.81
C ASN A 160 -4.87 -20.92 2.00
N ASN A 161 -5.13 -20.04 2.98
CA ASN A 161 -6.47 -19.53 3.24
C ASN A 161 -7.00 -18.68 2.07
N ILE A 162 -6.18 -17.78 1.51
CA ILE A 162 -6.53 -16.99 0.32
C ILE A 162 -6.81 -17.93 -0.86
N SER A 163 -5.90 -18.85 -1.13
CA SER A 163 -5.97 -19.80 -2.25
C SER A 163 -7.20 -20.73 -2.18
N SER A 164 -7.72 -20.98 -0.98
CA SER A 164 -8.96 -21.76 -0.80
C SER A 164 -10.22 -20.98 -1.20
N GLN A 165 -10.18 -19.64 -1.16
CA GLN A 165 -11.35 -18.76 -1.30
C GLN A 165 -11.40 -18.01 -2.63
N THR A 166 -10.25 -17.70 -3.24
CA THR A 166 -10.19 -16.86 -4.44
C THR A 166 -9.05 -17.29 -5.37
N ILE A 167 -9.08 -16.76 -6.60
CA ILE A 167 -7.97 -16.82 -7.56
C ILE A 167 -7.15 -15.51 -7.58
N SER A 168 -7.62 -14.45 -6.91
CA SER A 168 -6.88 -13.19 -6.81
C SER A 168 -5.57 -13.38 -6.03
N GLY A 169 -4.65 -12.46 -6.26
CA GLY A 169 -3.37 -12.41 -5.57
C GLY A 169 -3.14 -11.05 -4.96
N THR A 170 -2.13 -10.98 -4.10
CA THR A 170 -1.71 -9.71 -3.52
C THR A 170 -0.23 -9.72 -3.14
N THR A 171 0.41 -8.56 -3.25
CA THR A 171 1.69 -8.32 -2.57
C THR A 171 1.46 -8.25 -1.05
N ALA A 172 2.55 -8.32 -0.28
CA ALA A 172 2.48 -7.98 1.13
C ALA A 172 3.82 -7.39 1.56
N SER A 173 3.77 -6.19 2.15
CA SER A 173 4.94 -5.55 2.76
C SER A 173 4.58 -5.18 4.17
N ILE A 174 5.15 -5.91 5.12
CA ILE A 174 4.79 -5.87 6.53
C ILE A 174 6.00 -5.42 7.34
N CYS A 175 5.77 -4.46 8.24
CA CYS A 175 6.69 -4.01 9.27
C CYS A 175 6.17 -4.48 10.64
N ILE A 176 6.97 -5.26 11.37
CA ILE A 176 6.75 -5.57 12.79
C ILE A 176 7.73 -4.73 13.59
N ILE A 177 7.22 -3.66 14.20
CA ILE A 177 8.04 -2.67 14.91
C ILE A 177 8.08 -3.04 16.38
N ARG A 178 9.25 -3.41 16.90
CA ARG A 178 9.47 -3.73 18.32
C ARG A 178 10.02 -2.50 19.03
N SER A 179 10.57 -2.67 20.24
CA SER A 179 11.13 -1.54 20.99
C SER A 179 12.45 -1.04 20.41
N ASP A 180 13.29 -1.95 19.92
CA ASP A 180 14.68 -1.63 19.53
C ASP A 180 14.97 -1.87 18.03
N ASP A 181 14.08 -2.57 17.33
CA ASP A 181 14.26 -2.96 15.94
C ASP A 181 12.91 -3.06 15.20
N VAL A 182 13.02 -3.26 13.89
CA VAL A 182 11.90 -3.54 13.00
C VAL A 182 12.22 -4.77 12.15
N VAL A 183 11.28 -5.70 12.10
CA VAL A 183 11.31 -6.87 11.22
C VAL A 183 10.48 -6.56 9.99
N LEU A 184 11.09 -6.67 8.81
CA LEU A 184 10.42 -6.52 7.52
C LEU A 184 10.12 -7.89 6.94
N ALA A 185 8.91 -8.10 6.45
CA ALA A 185 8.50 -9.29 5.72
C ALA A 185 7.83 -8.88 4.40
N HIS A 186 8.36 -9.35 3.28
CA HIS A 186 8.00 -8.83 1.96
C HIS A 186 7.80 -9.93 0.91
N VAL A 187 6.69 -9.84 0.16
CA VAL A 187 6.48 -10.52 -1.14
C VAL A 187 5.88 -9.53 -2.14
N GLY A 188 6.31 -9.61 -3.39
CA GLY A 188 5.85 -8.71 -4.46
C GLY A 188 6.80 -7.55 -4.71
N ASP A 189 6.26 -6.40 -5.10
CA ASP A 189 6.98 -5.23 -5.58
C ASP A 189 6.51 -3.91 -4.96
N SER A 190 5.82 -3.97 -3.82
CA SER A 190 5.43 -2.80 -3.02
C SER A 190 6.54 -2.46 -2.01
N PRO A 191 7.43 -1.49 -2.26
CA PRO A 191 8.66 -1.34 -1.48
C PRO A 191 8.46 -0.72 -0.09
N ILE A 192 9.42 -1.04 0.80
CA ILE A 192 9.61 -0.39 2.10
C ILE A 192 10.89 0.45 2.05
N TYR A 193 10.83 1.67 2.57
CA TYR A 193 11.94 2.60 2.66
C TYR A 193 12.15 3.07 4.10
N PHE A 194 13.41 3.34 4.46
CA PHE A 194 13.77 4.08 5.66
C PHE A 194 14.31 5.45 5.30
N TYR A 195 13.89 6.45 6.05
CA TYR A 195 14.41 7.81 5.95
C TYR A 195 15.13 8.20 7.23
N GLU A 196 16.43 8.45 7.13
CA GLU A 196 17.29 8.79 8.25
C GLU A 196 18.33 9.82 7.80
N ASN A 197 18.60 10.84 8.61
CA ASN A 197 19.65 11.84 8.36
C ASN A 197 19.61 12.51 6.97
N GLY A 198 18.41 12.73 6.41
CA GLY A 198 18.24 13.35 5.10
C GLY A 198 18.33 12.38 3.92
N HIS A 199 18.44 11.07 4.17
CA HIS A 199 18.61 10.07 3.14
C HIS A 199 17.48 9.05 3.14
N LEU A 200 16.88 8.83 1.98
CA LEU A 200 15.89 7.78 1.73
C LEU A 200 16.58 6.51 1.20
N THR A 201 16.49 5.41 1.95
CA THR A 201 17.06 4.12 1.58
C THR A 201 15.95 3.10 1.34
N ARG A 202 15.97 2.45 0.18
CA ARG A 202 15.05 1.35 -0.12
C ARG A 202 15.52 0.07 0.58
N MET A 203 14.66 -0.53 1.38
CA MET A 203 14.99 -1.69 2.22
C MET A 203 14.60 -3.03 1.60
N THR A 204 13.66 -3.04 0.64
CA THR A 204 13.20 -4.24 -0.05
C THR A 204 13.53 -4.22 -1.54
N GLN A 205 13.87 -5.39 -2.08
CA GLN A 205 14.06 -5.60 -3.52
C GLN A 205 12.77 -6.11 -4.15
N ASN A 206 12.42 -5.61 -5.33
CA ASN A 206 11.24 -6.08 -6.05
C ASN A 206 11.38 -7.54 -6.46
N HIS A 207 10.36 -8.32 -6.11
CA HIS A 207 10.22 -9.69 -6.58
C HIS A 207 9.61 -9.74 -7.98
N SER A 208 10.41 -9.48 -9.01
CA SER A 208 9.98 -9.55 -10.41
C SER A 208 10.47 -10.80 -11.14
N ALA A 209 9.76 -11.18 -12.20
CA ALA A 209 10.13 -12.29 -13.08
C ALA A 209 11.53 -12.09 -13.72
N THR A 210 11.94 -10.84 -13.92
CA THR A 210 13.27 -10.48 -14.42
C THR A 210 14.35 -10.87 -13.40
N PHE A 211 14.17 -10.49 -12.13
CA PHE A 211 15.20 -10.67 -11.10
C PHE A 211 15.26 -12.11 -10.59
N GLU A 212 14.13 -12.81 -10.47
CA GLU A 212 14.06 -14.16 -9.90
C GLU A 212 14.00 -15.28 -10.96
N LYS A 213 14.47 -14.99 -12.18
CA LYS A 213 14.42 -15.90 -13.33
C LYS A 213 14.98 -17.29 -13.06
N GLU A 214 16.13 -17.38 -12.39
CA GLU A 214 16.77 -18.66 -12.09
C GLU A 214 15.89 -19.52 -11.18
N ARG A 215 15.33 -18.91 -10.13
CA ARG A 215 14.40 -19.58 -9.20
C ARG A 215 13.12 -20.03 -9.90
N ILE A 216 12.55 -19.18 -10.76
CA ILE A 216 11.35 -19.50 -11.55
C ILE A 216 11.57 -20.73 -12.43
N ILE A 217 12.72 -20.80 -13.13
CA ILE A 217 13.07 -21.92 -14.01
C ILE A 217 13.34 -23.19 -13.18
N ALA A 218 14.04 -23.07 -12.05
CA ALA A 218 14.32 -24.18 -11.14
C ALA A 218 13.02 -24.81 -10.58
N SER A 219 11.97 -24.02 -10.38
CA SER A 219 10.63 -24.48 -10.00
C SER A 219 9.79 -25.04 -11.16
N GLY A 220 10.38 -25.24 -12.35
CA GLY A 220 9.69 -25.78 -13.53
C GLY A 220 8.88 -24.76 -14.33
N GLY A 221 9.01 -23.46 -14.02
CA GLY A 221 8.37 -22.37 -14.75
C GLY A 221 9.18 -21.88 -15.94
N LYS A 222 8.65 -20.87 -16.61
CA LYS A 222 9.32 -20.14 -17.70
C LYS A 222 9.23 -18.64 -17.43
N VAL A 223 10.24 -17.90 -17.85
CA VAL A 223 10.17 -16.43 -17.96
C VAL A 223 10.01 -16.08 -19.43
N ILE A 224 8.88 -15.47 -19.77
CA ILE A 224 8.51 -15.12 -21.14
C ILE A 224 8.41 -13.60 -21.23
N ASN A 225 9.21 -13.00 -22.11
CA ASN A 225 9.14 -11.57 -22.37
C ASN A 225 7.94 -11.25 -23.28
N ILE A 226 7.02 -10.43 -22.79
CA ILE A 226 5.86 -9.94 -23.54
C ILE A 226 5.92 -8.42 -23.56
N LYS A 227 6.13 -7.85 -24.76
CA LYS A 227 6.23 -6.40 -24.99
C LYS A 227 7.26 -5.70 -24.09
N GLY A 228 8.42 -6.33 -23.89
CA GLY A 228 9.51 -5.78 -23.08
C GLY A 228 9.42 -6.08 -21.59
N VAL A 229 8.34 -6.73 -21.11
CA VAL A 229 8.17 -7.10 -19.70
C VAL A 229 8.30 -8.61 -19.54
N ASP A 230 9.23 -9.06 -18.70
CA ASP A 230 9.37 -10.46 -18.34
C ASP A 230 8.22 -10.91 -17.44
N ARG A 231 7.65 -12.08 -17.75
CA ARG A 231 6.49 -12.63 -17.03
C ARG A 231 6.64 -14.11 -16.70
N VAL A 232 6.25 -14.50 -15.48
CA VAL A 232 6.15 -15.89 -15.05
C VAL A 232 5.10 -16.60 -15.89
N ASN A 233 5.53 -17.63 -16.62
CA ASN A 233 4.74 -18.39 -17.59
C ASN A 233 3.97 -17.52 -18.60
N GLY A 234 4.45 -16.30 -18.87
CA GLY A 234 3.78 -15.32 -19.74
C GLY A 234 2.55 -14.64 -19.13
N GLN A 235 2.28 -14.79 -17.83
CA GLN A 235 1.05 -14.31 -17.20
C GLN A 235 1.29 -13.03 -16.36
N ILE A 236 2.18 -13.08 -15.37
CA ILE A 236 2.37 -12.00 -14.39
C ILE A 236 3.84 -11.55 -14.33
N ASN A 237 4.10 -10.26 -14.14
CA ASN A 237 5.46 -9.70 -13.99
C ASN A 237 6.04 -9.91 -12.59
N LEU A 238 5.20 -10.10 -11.58
CA LEU A 238 5.59 -10.54 -10.24
C LEU A 238 6.19 -11.95 -10.26
N SER A 239 7.06 -12.21 -9.30
CA SER A 239 7.62 -13.54 -9.02
C SER A 239 7.23 -14.06 -7.63
N ARG A 240 6.73 -13.20 -6.74
CA ARG A 240 6.18 -13.60 -5.44
C ARG A 240 4.87 -12.87 -5.15
N SER A 241 3.93 -13.58 -4.55
CA SER A 241 2.66 -13.04 -4.06
C SER A 241 1.98 -14.02 -3.10
N LEU A 242 1.05 -13.51 -2.31
CA LEU A 242 0.03 -14.33 -1.63
C LEU A 242 -1.13 -14.56 -2.62
N GLY A 243 -1.82 -15.71 -2.52
CA GLY A 243 -2.81 -16.11 -3.53
C GLY A 243 -2.18 -16.61 -4.84
N ASP A 244 -2.80 -16.32 -5.99
CA ASP A 244 -2.32 -16.75 -7.33
C ASP A 244 -1.97 -18.26 -7.44
N LYS A 245 -2.76 -19.13 -6.78
CA LYS A 245 -2.46 -20.58 -6.69
C LYS A 245 -2.20 -21.27 -8.02
N LEU A 246 -2.76 -20.75 -9.12
CA LEU A 246 -2.62 -21.32 -10.46
C LEU A 246 -1.22 -21.11 -11.06
N LEU A 247 -0.42 -20.22 -10.48
CA LEU A 247 0.93 -19.88 -10.94
C LEU A 247 2.04 -20.51 -10.09
N GLN A 248 1.67 -21.29 -9.07
CA GLN A 248 2.61 -22.09 -8.29
C GLN A 248 3.03 -23.37 -9.00
N PRO A 249 4.23 -23.91 -8.68
CA PRO A 249 5.27 -23.34 -7.81
C PRO A 249 6.15 -22.20 -8.39
N PRO A 250 6.14 -21.83 -9.70
CA PRO A 250 6.99 -20.75 -10.22
C PRO A 250 6.83 -19.39 -9.54
N LEU A 251 5.60 -19.04 -9.17
CA LEU A 251 5.26 -17.89 -8.32
C LEU A 251 5.17 -18.36 -6.87
N THR A 252 6.03 -17.89 -5.97
CA THR A 252 6.09 -18.37 -4.58
C THR A 252 5.54 -17.35 -3.58
N TYR A 253 4.98 -17.82 -2.47
CA TYR A 253 4.49 -16.99 -1.37
C TYR A 253 5.54 -16.77 -0.25
N LYS A 254 6.75 -17.30 -0.42
CA LYS A 254 7.80 -17.23 0.61
C LYS A 254 8.33 -15.79 0.74
N PRO A 255 8.22 -15.17 1.93
CA PRO A 255 8.69 -13.81 2.14
C PRO A 255 10.21 -13.73 2.18
N ASP A 256 10.75 -12.61 1.70
CA ASP A 256 12.05 -12.13 2.15
C ASP A 256 11.87 -11.46 3.51
N ILE A 257 12.75 -11.78 4.46
CA ILE A 257 12.70 -11.31 5.85
C ILE A 257 14.03 -10.65 6.20
N SER A 258 13.97 -9.47 6.81
CA SER A 258 15.16 -8.77 7.31
C SER A 258 14.85 -8.04 8.63
N ILE A 259 15.89 -7.82 9.44
CA ILE A 259 15.78 -7.18 10.76
C ILE A 259 16.74 -6.00 10.79
N HIS A 260 16.26 -4.84 11.24
CA HIS A 260 17.02 -3.59 11.26
C HIS A 260 16.81 -2.86 12.57
N SER A 261 17.85 -2.20 13.09
CA SER A 261 17.72 -1.33 14.26
C SER A 261 16.73 -0.20 14.01
N LEU A 262 15.95 0.16 15.03
CA LEU A 262 14.94 1.21 14.94
C LEU A 262 15.57 2.59 15.18
N SER A 263 16.30 3.11 14.19
CA SER A 263 17.01 4.41 14.29
C SER A 263 16.54 5.47 13.28
N MET A 264 15.80 5.05 12.25
CA MET A 264 15.28 5.93 11.21
C MET A 264 14.23 6.91 11.76
N LYS A 265 14.03 8.05 11.08
CA LYS A 265 12.97 9.02 11.41
C LYS A 265 11.62 8.60 10.83
N TYR A 266 11.62 8.08 9.60
CA TYR A 266 10.41 7.56 8.98
C TYR A 266 10.62 6.17 8.40
N ILE A 267 9.57 5.34 8.51
CA ILE A 267 9.39 4.16 7.67
C ILE A 267 8.29 4.49 6.67
N VAL A 268 8.55 4.27 5.37
CA VAL A 268 7.61 4.55 4.30
C VAL A 268 7.33 3.27 3.53
N ILE A 269 6.05 2.92 3.36
CA ILE A 269 5.60 1.77 2.58
C ILE A 269 4.74 2.28 1.44
N VAL A 270 5.03 1.86 0.20
CA VAL A 270 4.27 2.28 -0.99
C VAL A 270 3.94 1.10 -1.89
N THR A 271 2.87 1.21 -2.67
CA THR A 271 2.59 0.30 -3.80
C THR A 271 3.35 0.71 -5.07
N ASP A 272 3.38 -0.16 -6.07
CA ASP A 272 4.06 0.12 -7.33
C ASP A 272 3.42 1.32 -8.08
N GLY A 273 2.16 1.64 -7.81
CA GLY A 273 1.50 2.84 -8.30
C GLY A 273 2.22 4.14 -7.94
N VAL A 274 3.09 4.14 -6.92
CA VAL A 274 4.05 5.22 -6.66
C VAL A 274 5.32 5.07 -7.51
N THR A 275 5.97 3.91 -7.48
CA THR A 275 7.30 3.73 -8.06
C THR A 275 7.33 3.55 -9.58
N ASP A 276 6.27 3.04 -10.18
CA ASP A 276 6.15 2.75 -11.63
C ASP A 276 5.56 3.93 -12.43
N SER A 277 5.32 5.05 -11.75
CA SER A 277 4.78 6.26 -12.37
C SER A 277 5.85 6.99 -13.21
N LEU A 278 5.44 7.80 -14.20
CA LEU A 278 6.29 8.26 -15.33
C LEU A 278 7.50 9.17 -15.03
N SER A 279 7.76 9.61 -13.80
CA SER A 279 8.95 10.42 -13.47
C SER A 279 10.14 9.55 -13.09
N PHE A 280 11.31 9.95 -13.58
CA PHE A 280 12.57 9.22 -13.45
C PHE A 280 13.23 9.38 -12.06
N ASN A 281 12.71 10.25 -11.18
CA ASN A 281 13.38 10.65 -9.94
C ASN A 281 12.52 10.45 -8.67
N ARG A 282 11.67 9.40 -8.64
CA ARG A 282 10.69 9.17 -7.56
C ARG A 282 11.27 9.15 -6.17
N ASP A 283 12.36 8.41 -5.96
CA ASP A 283 12.98 8.29 -4.65
C ASP A 283 13.50 9.65 -4.16
N SER A 284 14.07 10.46 -5.05
CA SER A 284 14.52 11.83 -4.74
C SER A 284 13.36 12.79 -4.49
N GLU A 285 12.24 12.66 -5.22
CA GLU A 285 11.01 13.41 -4.93
C GLU A 285 10.49 13.06 -3.52
N MET A 286 10.45 11.78 -3.16
CA MET A 286 10.05 11.34 -1.81
C MET A 286 10.99 11.86 -0.72
N GLU A 287 12.30 11.81 -0.94
CA GLU A 287 13.31 12.34 -0.01
C GLU A 287 13.09 13.84 0.28
N ILE A 288 12.84 14.64 -0.75
CA ILE A 288 12.52 16.08 -0.62
C ILE A 288 11.24 16.30 0.20
N ILE A 289 10.20 15.48 0.00
CA ILE A 289 8.94 15.58 0.75
C ILE A 289 9.18 15.23 2.22
N LEU A 290 9.92 14.16 2.50
CA LEU A 290 10.24 13.69 3.85
C LEU A 290 11.13 14.66 4.64
N SER A 291 11.88 15.51 3.94
CA SER A 291 12.70 16.55 4.57
C SER A 291 11.89 17.77 5.04
N GLN A 292 10.62 17.90 4.64
CA GLN A 292 9.78 19.04 5.01
C GLN A 292 9.18 18.88 6.41
N PRO A 293 8.83 19.99 7.09
CA PRO A 293 8.15 19.98 8.38
C PRO A 293 6.65 19.68 8.21
N LEU A 294 6.33 18.51 7.65
CA LEU A 294 4.97 18.04 7.41
C LEU A 294 4.62 16.90 8.38
N SER A 295 3.34 16.78 8.72
CA SER A 295 2.83 15.62 9.46
C SER A 295 2.83 14.35 8.58
N PRO A 296 2.82 13.14 9.18
CA PRO A 296 2.86 11.89 8.41
C PRO A 296 1.77 11.76 7.34
N ASP A 297 0.54 12.21 7.63
CA ASP A 297 -0.57 12.18 6.67
C ASP A 297 -0.36 13.15 5.51
N GLN A 298 0.20 14.33 5.77
CA GLN A 298 0.56 15.29 4.74
C GLN A 298 1.67 14.75 3.83
N ILE A 299 2.69 14.10 4.40
CA ILE A 299 3.74 13.43 3.62
C ILE A 299 3.12 12.34 2.74
N ALA A 300 2.31 11.44 3.32
CA ALA A 300 1.66 10.36 2.58
C ALA A 300 0.73 10.88 1.47
N ALA A 301 -0.02 11.95 1.74
CA ALA A 301 -0.86 12.63 0.75
C ALA A 301 -0.03 13.23 -0.39
N THR A 302 1.09 13.87 -0.07
CA THR A 302 1.98 14.48 -1.06
C THR A 302 2.55 13.44 -2.01
N ILE A 303 3.09 12.34 -1.48
CA ILE A 303 3.68 11.25 -2.28
C ILE A 303 2.64 10.67 -3.23
N ARG A 304 1.46 10.29 -2.72
CA ARG A 304 0.35 9.75 -3.52
C ARG A 304 -0.07 10.73 -4.63
N ASN A 305 -0.24 12.00 -4.28
CA ASN A 305 -0.69 13.02 -5.23
C ASN A 305 0.34 13.23 -6.34
N ASN A 306 1.62 13.30 -6.00
CA ASN A 306 2.70 13.45 -6.99
C ASN A 306 2.75 12.26 -7.94
N ALA A 307 2.60 11.03 -7.44
CA ALA A 307 2.51 9.84 -8.29
C ALA A 307 1.33 9.92 -9.29
N PHE A 308 0.14 10.32 -8.80
CA PHE A 308 -1.04 10.49 -9.65
C PHE A 308 -0.86 11.57 -10.72
N ILE A 309 -0.40 12.77 -10.34
CA ILE A 309 -0.16 13.90 -11.25
C ILE A 309 0.87 13.52 -12.31
N ASN A 310 1.95 12.86 -11.89
CA ASN A 310 3.03 12.43 -12.76
C ASN A 310 2.67 11.13 -13.52
N GLY A 311 1.39 10.90 -13.75
CA GLY A 311 0.91 10.00 -14.78
C GLY A 311 0.71 8.55 -14.35
N SER A 312 0.81 8.21 -13.06
CA SER A 312 0.46 6.87 -12.58
C SER A 312 -0.90 6.42 -13.15
N VAL A 313 -0.97 5.14 -13.49
CA VAL A 313 -2.17 4.51 -14.05
C VAL A 313 -2.78 3.50 -13.09
N ASP A 314 -2.16 3.28 -11.93
CA ASP A 314 -2.55 2.25 -10.98
C ASP A 314 -3.30 2.79 -9.75
N ASN A 315 -3.71 1.89 -8.85
CA ASN A 315 -4.02 2.23 -7.47
C ASN A 315 -2.74 2.75 -6.80
N ILE A 316 -2.88 3.69 -5.88
CA ILE A 316 -1.72 4.31 -5.25
C ILE A 316 -1.97 4.36 -3.76
N SER A 317 -1.14 3.64 -3.00
CA SER A 317 -1.23 3.58 -1.56
C SER A 317 0.11 3.89 -0.91
N VAL A 318 0.07 4.68 0.15
CA VAL A 318 1.24 5.18 0.88
C VAL A 318 0.96 5.10 2.38
N ILE A 319 1.90 4.54 3.14
CA ILE A 319 1.95 4.60 4.60
C ILE A 319 3.25 5.30 5.00
N VAL A 320 3.16 6.28 5.92
CA VAL A 320 4.30 6.96 6.53
C VAL A 320 4.19 6.79 8.04
N ILE A 321 5.19 6.19 8.66
CA ILE A 321 5.27 5.93 10.10
C ILE A 321 6.36 6.84 10.66
N GLN A 322 6.03 7.71 11.59
CA GLN A 322 7.01 8.57 12.25
C GLN A 322 7.56 7.88 13.51
N ILE A 323 8.84 7.56 13.46
CA ILE A 323 9.60 7.01 14.59
C ILE A 323 10.13 8.20 15.40
N ILE A 324 9.96 8.13 16.72
CA ILE A 324 10.27 9.21 17.68
C ILE A 324 11.49 8.84 18.52
#